data_AF-A0A1A8FEH5-F1
#
_entry.id   AF-A0A1A8FEH5-F1
#
_cell.length_a   1.000
_cell.length_b   1.000
_cell.length_c   1.000
_cell.angle_alpha   90.00
_cell.angle_beta   90.00
_cell.angle_gamma   90.00
#
_symmetry.space_group_name_H-M   'P 1'
#
loop_
_entity.id
_entity.type
_entity.pdbx_description
1 polymer ?
#
loop_
_entity_poly.entity_id
_entity_poly.type
_entity_poly.pdbx_seq_one_letter_code
_entity_poly.pdbx_strand_id
1 'polypeptide(L)'
;IKTVELMIKMNEWLKITRENSQRHPYLNIVAEVSNTQEKKYTRVLVSNHRGYIFIQTDQPMYNPSQKVKYRVFTLDHTMRPTEERVNISVFNADGSRIMESMKSPKDGIFKSL
;
A
#
# COMPACT_ATOMS: atom_id res chain seq x y z
N ILE A 1 4.24 30.50 -6.35
CA ILE A 1 3.23 29.44 -6.54
C ILE A 1 3.14 28.69 -5.21
N LYS A 2 1.96 28.62 -4.57
CA LYS A 2 1.78 27.89 -3.32
C LYS A 2 1.25 26.50 -3.65
N THR A 3 2.03 25.48 -3.34
CA THR A 3 1.60 24.09 -3.46
C THR A 3 0.92 23.68 -2.17
N VAL A 4 -0.22 23.00 -2.26
CA VAL A 4 -0.92 22.44 -1.11
C VAL A 4 -0.96 20.93 -1.29
N GLU A 5 -0.55 20.21 -0.26
CA GLU A 5 -0.65 18.76 -0.24
C GLU A 5 -2.09 18.36 0.09
N LEU A 6 -2.71 17.58 -0.79
CA LEU A 6 -4.06 17.08 -0.60
C LEU A 6 -4.00 15.71 0.06
N MET A 7 -4.62 15.59 1.24
CA MET A 7 -4.73 14.32 1.93
C MET A 7 -6.08 13.66 1.63
N ILE A 8 -6.04 12.42 1.16
CA ILE A 8 -7.25 11.60 1.00
C ILE A 8 -7.58 10.94 2.35
N LYS A 9 -8.80 11.14 2.82
CA LYS A 9 -9.31 10.42 4.00
C LYS A 9 -9.52 8.95 3.65
N MET A 10 -8.50 8.12 3.90
CA MET A 10 -8.48 6.72 3.49
C MET A 10 -9.67 5.91 4.00
N ASN A 11 -10.15 6.17 5.21
CA ASN A 11 -11.31 5.47 5.78
C ASN A 11 -12.62 5.75 5.01
N GLU A 12 -12.79 6.97 4.51
CA GLU A 12 -13.95 7.34 3.67
C GLU A 12 -13.79 6.74 2.26
N TRP A 13 -12.58 6.82 1.70
CA TRP A 13 -12.26 6.26 0.39
C TRP A 13 -12.47 4.74 0.31
N LEU A 14 -12.06 4.00 1.35
CA LEU A 14 -12.22 2.55 1.41
C LEU A 14 -13.69 2.10 1.50
N LYS A 15 -14.59 2.94 2.01
CA LYS A 15 -16.04 2.65 1.99
C LYS A 15 -16.59 2.76 0.57
N ILE A 16 -16.26 3.86 -0.12
CA ILE A 16 -16.71 4.15 -1.49
C ILE A 16 -16.26 3.06 -2.48
N THR A 17 -15.01 2.61 -2.37
CA THR A 17 -14.45 1.54 -3.22
C THR A 17 -15.10 0.18 -3.00
N ARG A 18 -15.58 -0.13 -1.78
CA ARG A 18 -16.24 -1.41 -1.46
C ARG A 18 -17.69 -1.47 -1.94
N GLU A 19 -18.39 -0.33 -1.92
CA GLU A 19 -19.81 -0.25 -2.27
C GLU A 19 -20.06 -0.17 -3.79
N ASN A 20 -19.09 0.33 -4.58
CA ASN A 20 -19.23 0.55 -6.01
C ASN A 20 -18.32 -0.36 -6.86
N SER A 21 -18.45 -1.68 -6.74
CA SER A 21 -17.62 -2.65 -7.48
C SER A 21 -17.77 -2.59 -9.02
N GLN A 22 -18.82 -1.96 -9.54
CA GLN A 22 -19.09 -1.88 -10.99
C GLN A 22 -18.62 -0.57 -11.67
N ARG A 23 -18.13 0.43 -10.93
CA ARG A 23 -17.65 1.70 -11.50
C ARG A 23 -16.25 2.02 -10.98
N HIS A 24 -15.38 2.54 -11.83
CA HIS A 24 -14.07 3.04 -11.39
C HIS A 24 -14.28 4.21 -10.42
N PRO A 25 -13.88 4.07 -9.15
CA PRO A 25 -14.12 5.09 -8.15
C PRO A 25 -13.23 6.31 -8.43
N TYR A 26 -13.78 7.50 -8.17
CA TYR A 26 -13.11 8.77 -8.41
C TYR A 26 -13.39 9.74 -7.27
N LEU A 27 -12.51 10.73 -7.11
CA LEU A 27 -12.73 11.87 -6.22
C LEU A 27 -13.01 13.12 -7.07
N ASN A 28 -13.90 13.99 -6.58
CA ASN A 28 -14.04 15.34 -7.11
C ASN A 28 -13.06 16.25 -6.38
N ILE A 29 -12.10 16.81 -7.10
CA ILE A 29 -11.27 17.91 -6.59
C ILE A 29 -12.00 19.21 -6.87
N VAL A 30 -12.12 20.05 -5.84
CA VAL A 30 -12.81 21.34 -5.92
C VAL A 30 -11.82 22.46 -5.66
N ALA A 31 -11.76 23.40 -6.59
CA ALA A 31 -11.02 24.65 -6.41
C ALA A 31 -12.01 25.79 -6.19
N GLU A 32 -11.80 26.55 -5.12
CA GLU A 32 -12.59 27.72 -4.74
C GLU A 32 -11.65 28.94 -4.70
N VAL A 33 -12.03 30.01 -5.40
CA VAL A 33 -11.26 31.25 -5.44
C VAL A 33 -11.92 32.27 -4.53
N SER A 34 -11.18 32.73 -3.51
CA SER A 34 -11.66 33.75 -2.57
C SER A 34 -12.14 34.98 -3.34
N ASN A 35 -13.33 35.47 -2.98
CA ASN A 35 -14.05 36.62 -3.57
C ASN A 35 -14.85 36.35 -4.85
N THR A 36 -15.08 35.08 -5.21
CA THR A 36 -16.07 34.70 -6.23
C THR A 36 -16.92 33.53 -5.70
N GLN A 37 -18.16 33.40 -6.17
CA GLN A 37 -18.98 32.20 -5.91
C GLN A 37 -18.65 31.04 -6.88
N GLU A 38 -17.60 31.19 -7.70
CA GLU A 38 -17.24 30.22 -8.72
C GLU A 38 -16.47 29.04 -8.11
N LYS A 39 -16.95 27.82 -8.37
CA LYS A 39 -16.29 26.57 -8.00
C LYS A 39 -15.97 25.78 -9.25
N LYS A 40 -14.72 25.33 -9.37
CA LYS A 40 -14.31 24.41 -10.44
C LYS A 40 -14.15 23.00 -9.89
N TYR A 41 -14.76 22.06 -10.60
CA TYR A 41 -14.76 20.64 -10.24
C TYR A 41 -13.99 19.86 -11.29
N THR A 42 -13.15 18.93 -10.85
CA THR A 42 -12.52 17.95 -11.74
C THR A 42 -12.59 16.55 -11.13
N ARG A 43 -12.85 15.55 -11.97
CA ARG A 43 -12.88 14.15 -11.56
C ARG A 43 -11.49 13.55 -11.71
N VAL A 44 -10.99 12.97 -10.62
CA VAL A 44 -9.68 12.33 -10.59
C VAL A 44 -9.83 10.89 -10.15
N LEU A 45 -9.33 9.97 -10.96
CA LEU A 45 -9.22 8.56 -10.61
C LEU A 45 -8.12 8.39 -9.56
N VAL A 46 -8.39 7.57 -8.55
CA VAL A 46 -7.46 7.33 -7.45
C VAL A 46 -7.07 5.86 -7.45
N SER A 47 -5.76 5.60 -7.41
CA SER A 47 -5.23 4.25 -7.25
C SER A 47 -5.06 3.90 -5.78
N ASN A 48 -5.37 2.65 -5.42
CA ASN A 48 -5.05 2.09 -4.10
C ASN A 48 -3.58 1.66 -3.96
N HIS A 49 -2.75 1.91 -4.98
CA HIS A 49 -1.34 1.61 -4.95
C HIS A 49 -0.59 2.61 -4.03
N ARG A 50 -0.30 2.18 -2.80
CA ARG A 50 0.32 3.04 -1.77
C ARG A 50 1.84 3.10 -1.82
N GLY A 51 2.46 2.11 -2.46
CA GLY A 51 3.91 1.95 -2.44
C GLY A 51 4.31 0.56 -2.91
N TYR A 52 5.52 0.13 -2.55
CA TYR A 52 6.15 -1.07 -3.08
C TYR A 52 6.60 -2.01 -1.96
N ILE A 53 6.48 -3.31 -2.20
CA ILE A 53 6.99 -4.36 -1.33
C ILE A 53 8.00 -5.18 -2.11
N PHE A 54 9.22 -5.30 -1.58
CA PHE A 54 10.23 -6.21 -2.13
C PHE A 54 10.53 -7.30 -1.11
N ILE A 55 10.54 -8.55 -1.57
CA ILE A 55 10.86 -9.72 -0.75
C ILE A 55 12.18 -10.27 -1.26
N GLN A 56 13.11 -10.49 -0.33
CA GLN A 56 14.38 -11.12 -0.65
C GLN A 56 14.64 -12.25 0.33
N THR A 57 14.89 -13.43 -0.22
CA THR A 57 15.41 -14.57 0.53
C THR A 57 16.94 -14.59 0.46
N ASP A 58 17.61 -15.27 1.39
CA ASP A 58 19.07 -15.43 1.35
C ASP A 58 19.54 -16.36 0.23
N GLN A 59 18.69 -17.31 -0.18
CA GLN A 59 18.89 -18.16 -1.35
C GLN A 59 17.56 -18.52 -2.05
N PRO A 60 17.59 -18.94 -3.32
CA PRO A 60 16.39 -19.30 -4.07
C PRO A 60 15.88 -20.73 -3.82
N MET A 61 16.75 -21.65 -3.37
CA MET A 61 16.43 -23.08 -3.18
C MET A 61 16.85 -23.55 -1.79
N TYR A 62 16.03 -24.39 -1.15
CA TYR A 62 16.26 -24.90 0.20
C TYR A 62 16.08 -26.41 0.25
N ASN A 63 16.95 -27.08 1.01
CA ASN A 63 16.75 -28.45 1.46
C ASN A 63 15.77 -28.50 2.65
N PRO A 64 15.10 -29.64 2.91
CA PRO A 64 14.05 -29.73 3.92
C PRO A 64 14.43 -29.28 5.35
N SER A 65 15.70 -29.43 5.73
CA SER A 65 16.20 -29.02 7.05
C SER A 65 16.66 -27.56 7.13
N GLN A 66 16.70 -26.85 5.99
CA GLN A 66 17.17 -25.47 5.95
C GLN A 66 16.07 -24.49 6.32
N LYS A 67 16.41 -23.55 7.20
CA LYS A 67 15.52 -22.45 7.57
C LYS A 67 15.62 -21.33 6.53
N VAL A 68 14.47 -20.86 6.04
CA VAL A 68 14.39 -19.73 5.10
C VAL A 68 14.62 -18.42 5.85
N LYS A 69 15.71 -17.72 5.53
CA LYS A 69 15.92 -16.35 5.98
C LYS A 69 15.47 -15.40 4.88
N TYR A 70 14.69 -14.40 5.26
CA TYR A 70 14.17 -13.43 4.32
C TYR A 70 14.08 -12.05 4.95
N ARG A 71 14.04 -11.05 4.09
CA ARG A 71 13.76 -9.66 4.44
C ARG A 71 12.67 -9.11 3.54
N VAL A 72 11.84 -8.27 4.13
CA VAL A 72 10.78 -7.55 3.43
C VAL A 72 11.10 -6.07 3.52
N PHE A 73 11.17 -5.43 2.37
CA PHE A 73 11.31 -3.98 2.24
C PHE A 73 9.95 -3.38 1.93
N THR A 74 9.57 -2.36 2.68
CA THR A 74 8.34 -1.62 2.51
C THR A 74 8.67 -0.18 2.17
N LEU A 75 8.24 0.26 0.99
CA LEU A 75 8.48 1.60 0.47
C LEU A 75 7.17 2.30 0.16
N ASP A 76 7.12 3.62 0.28
CA ASP A 76 6.03 4.45 -0.22
C ASP A 76 6.12 4.70 -1.74
N HIS A 77 5.17 5.44 -2.30
CA HIS A 77 5.13 5.81 -3.71
C HIS A 77 6.33 6.66 -4.19
N THR A 78 7.11 7.23 -3.28
CA THR A 78 8.33 7.99 -3.56
C THR A 78 9.61 7.16 -3.35
N MET A 79 9.47 5.84 -3.20
CA MET A 79 10.56 4.89 -2.92
C MET A 79 11.27 5.15 -1.58
N ARG A 80 10.58 5.75 -0.60
CA ARG A 80 11.13 5.96 0.75
C ARG A 80 10.67 4.86 1.70
N PRO A 81 11.50 4.45 2.67
CA PRO A 81 11.10 3.45 3.66
C PRO A 81 9.82 3.84 4.42
N THR A 82 8.90 2.90 4.58
CA THR A 82 7.66 3.08 5.35
C THR A 82 7.49 1.99 6.40
N GLU A 83 7.00 2.34 7.58
CA GLU A 83 6.75 1.42 8.70
C GLU A 83 5.31 0.90 8.76
N GLU A 84 4.57 0.98 7.64
CA GLU A 84 3.21 0.43 7.54
C GLU A 84 3.21 -1.08 7.83
N ARG A 85 2.21 -1.55 8.58
CA ARG A 85 2.08 -2.98 8.91
C ARG A 85 1.84 -3.79 7.64
N VAL A 86 2.57 -4.89 7.50
CA VAL A 86 2.43 -5.84 6.40
C VAL A 86 1.99 -7.21 6.91
N ASN A 87 1.11 -7.86 6.15
CA ASN A 87 0.75 -9.25 6.38
C ASN A 87 1.62 -10.16 5.51
N ILE A 88 2.39 -11.03 6.14
CA ILE A 88 3.29 -11.97 5.46
C ILE A 88 2.66 -13.35 5.52
N SER A 89 2.31 -13.90 4.36
CA SER A 89 1.81 -15.26 4.22
C SER A 89 2.82 -16.13 3.47
N VAL A 90 2.98 -17.38 3.88
CA VAL A 90 3.74 -18.39 3.15
C VAL A 90 2.79 -19.49 2.72
N PHE A 91 2.91 -19.88 1.45
CA PHE A 91 2.13 -20.94 0.84
C PHE A 91 3.05 -22.08 0.45
N ASN A 92 2.59 -23.31 0.61
CA ASN A 92 3.28 -24.48 0.08
C ASN A 92 2.95 -24.66 -1.42
N ALA A 93 3.48 -25.72 -2.04
CA ALA A 93 3.29 -25.99 -3.46
C ALA A 93 1.84 -26.39 -3.84
N ASP A 94 1.03 -26.86 -2.88
CA ASP A 94 -0.39 -27.18 -3.12
C ASP A 94 -1.32 -25.95 -3.00
N GLY A 95 -0.78 -24.79 -2.64
CA GLY A 95 -1.52 -23.54 -2.47
C GLY A 95 -2.11 -23.35 -1.07
N SER A 96 -1.86 -24.25 -0.12
CA SER A 96 -2.26 -24.10 1.28
C SER A 96 -1.35 -23.09 1.99
N ARG A 97 -1.97 -22.23 2.79
CA ARG A 97 -1.26 -21.24 3.62
C ARG A 97 -0.71 -21.92 4.88
N ILE A 98 0.62 -22.01 4.97
CA ILE A 98 1.33 -22.67 6.08
C ILE A 98 1.81 -21.69 7.16
N MET A 99 1.87 -20.40 6.84
CA MET A 99 2.23 -19.35 7.78
C MET A 99 1.46 -18.07 7.46
N GLU A 100 1.04 -17.34 8.49
CA GLU A 100 0.54 -15.97 8.40
C GLU A 100 1.07 -15.17 9.58
N SER A 101 1.57 -13.96 9.33
CA SER A 101 2.03 -13.09 10.41
C SER A 101 1.95 -11.61 10.03
N MET A 102 1.42 -10.79 10.93
CA MET A 102 1.44 -9.34 10.81
C MET A 102 2.75 -8.80 11.38
N LYS A 103 3.52 -8.07 10.55
CA LYS A 103 4.80 -7.48 10.92
C LYS A 103 4.76 -5.96 10.75
N SER A 104 5.50 -5.27 11.60
CA SER A 104 5.75 -3.82 11.48
C SER A 104 7.23 -3.65 11.14
N PRO A 105 7.57 -3.36 9.87
CA PRO A 105 8.95 -3.11 9.45
C PRO A 105 9.50 -1.88 10.19
N LYS A 106 10.74 -1.97 10.69
CA LYS A 106 11.44 -0.81 11.26
C LYS A 106 12.34 -0.22 10.19
N ASP A 107 12.34 1.10 10.02
CA ASP A 107 13.06 1.78 8.94
C ASP A 107 12.74 1.18 7.56
N GLY A 108 11.49 0.71 7.38
CA GLY A 108 11.01 0.03 6.17
C GLY A 108 11.61 -1.34 5.89
N ILE A 109 12.24 -2.00 6.88
CA ILE A 109 12.79 -3.35 6.74
C ILE A 109 12.30 -4.27 7.86
N PHE A 110 11.73 -5.42 7.47
CA PHE A 110 11.51 -6.55 8.36
C PHE A 110 12.52 -7.67 8.01
N LYS A 111 13.09 -8.33 9.02
CA LYS A 111 14.01 -9.46 8.85
C LYS A 111 13.47 -10.66 9.62
N SER A 112 13.40 -11.82 8.96
CA SER A 112 13.20 -13.09 9.69
C SER A 112 14.54 -13.52 10.30
N LEU A 113 14.51 -13.82 11.60
CA LEU A 113 15.64 -14.39 12.34
C LEU A 113 15.69 -15.90 12.11
#